data_AF-A0A7J9LRF7-F1
#
_entry.id   AF-A0A7J9LRF7-F1
#
_cell.length_a   1.000
_cell.length_b   1.000
_cell.length_c   1.000
_cell.angle_alpha   90.00
_cell.angle_beta   90.00
_cell.angle_gamma   90.00
#
_symmetry.space_group_name_H-M   'P 1'
#
loop_
_entity.id
_entity.type
_entity.pdbx_description
1 polymer ?
#
loop_
_entity_poly.entity_id
_entity_poly.type
_entity_poly.pdbx_seq_one_letter_code
_entity_poly.pdbx_strand_id
1 'polypeptide(L)'
;SSNILAAEGCGREAGGALCPNGLCCSQFGFCGSSSDYCGSGCQSQCSGNDIGSIITQHLFNNMLKYLNDSRCPGNGFYTYSAFITAARSFNGFGTTGDLTTRKRELAAFLAQTSHETTGGWPSAPDGPYAWGYCFIREQNNDQAYCLPGVWPCPRGRLYYGRGPFQLAYNFNYGPAGRDIGVDLINNPDLVATNPTISFKTAIWFWMTPQGNKPSSHNVIVGQWTPSAAERDAGWLPGYGVITNIINGELECGHGPDDRVTDRIGFYRRYCDILGVSYGSNLDCYNQRPHTSGRSQRRNWILFLSASSSVLLNLAFLVSPPSPSQLYEKCRDAVFKCGNISIGYPFSGGDREPECGHPNLELRCDITNTTKIEIVGIKYKVLDIHHESRILRIAREDFINNGSCRPQIPIQDSILNSEPFVPGSRNTNLTLLYDCQSSSSLGIFPCNSSNYNNVSITTDNIRGDGCPANVRVPVLQSSWERFRNKTLDLEEALETGFEVLWEEDM
;
A
#
# COMPACT_ATOMS: atom_id res chain seq x y z
N SER A 1 10.51 37.54 12.31
CA SER A 1 11.20 36.98 13.49
C SER A 1 11.47 35.51 13.23
N SER A 2 12.75 35.16 13.12
CA SER A 2 13.26 33.83 12.84
C SER A 2 12.90 32.84 13.95
N ASN A 3 12.20 31.75 13.60
CA ASN A 3 12.01 30.61 14.48
C ASN A 3 13.37 29.97 14.77
N ILE A 4 13.90 30.23 15.96
CA ILE A 4 15.02 29.50 16.53
C ILE A 4 14.47 28.12 16.88
N LEU A 5 14.89 27.09 16.13
CA LEU A 5 14.77 25.71 16.58
C LEU A 5 15.41 25.63 17.96
N ALA A 6 14.63 25.29 18.99
CA ALA A 6 15.16 25.08 20.33
C ALA A 6 16.28 24.04 20.24
N ALA A 7 17.50 24.43 20.61
CA ALA A 7 18.59 23.48 20.72
C ALA A 7 18.22 22.47 21.81
N GLU A 8 18.08 21.20 21.44
CA GLU A 8 17.75 20.13 22.38
C GLU A 8 18.84 20.03 23.45
N GLY A 9 18.45 20.22 24.71
CA GLY A 9 19.35 20.12 25.86
C GLY A 9 19.68 18.66 26.18
N CYS A 10 20.92 18.41 26.59
CA CYS A 10 21.41 17.09 26.98
C CYS A 10 22.36 17.17 28.18
N GLY A 11 22.78 16.01 28.70
CA GLY A 11 23.82 15.96 29.72
C GLY A 11 23.35 16.51 31.07
N ARG A 12 24.29 17.02 31.88
CA ARG A 12 24.02 17.50 33.24
C ARG A 12 23.02 18.64 33.27
N GLU A 13 23.02 19.46 32.22
CA GLU A 13 22.14 20.60 32.03
C GLU A 13 20.68 20.19 31.76
N ALA A 14 20.45 18.94 31.34
CA ALA A 14 19.14 18.37 31.04
C ALA A 14 18.86 17.08 31.84
N GLY A 15 19.34 17.01 33.10
CA GLY A 15 19.03 15.89 34.00
C GLY A 15 19.58 14.53 33.55
N GLY A 16 20.67 14.53 32.77
CA GLY A 16 21.29 13.33 32.22
C GLY A 16 20.68 12.85 30.90
N ALA A 17 19.82 13.66 30.25
CA ALA A 17 19.24 13.31 28.96
C ALA A 17 20.31 12.99 27.91
N LEU A 18 20.12 11.89 27.18
CA LEU A 18 20.91 11.58 25.99
C LEU A 18 20.41 12.40 24.81
N CYS A 19 21.30 12.73 23.89
CA CYS A 19 20.87 13.33 22.64
C CYS A 19 20.13 12.32 21.77
N PRO A 20 19.09 12.74 21.05
CA PRO A 20 18.45 11.87 20.08
C PRO A 20 19.41 11.51 18.94
N ASN A 21 19.11 10.41 18.25
CA ASN A 21 19.86 9.91 17.09
C ASN A 21 21.36 9.65 17.34
N GLY A 22 21.75 9.32 18.58
CA GLY A 22 23.14 8.98 18.87
C GLY A 22 24.12 10.15 18.75
N LEU A 23 23.64 11.40 18.70
CA LEU A 23 24.47 12.60 18.63
C LEU A 23 25.27 12.80 19.92
N CYS A 24 26.45 13.41 19.82
CA CYS A 24 27.26 13.70 20.99
C CYS A 24 26.64 14.83 21.81
N CYS A 25 26.66 14.68 23.13
CA CYS A 25 26.32 15.75 24.05
C CYS A 25 27.57 16.54 24.40
N SER A 26 27.64 17.80 24.00
CA SER A 26 28.80 18.67 24.24
C SER A 26 29.01 18.94 25.74
N GLN A 27 30.18 19.50 26.08
CA GLN A 27 30.48 19.95 27.43
C GLN A 27 29.50 21.00 27.98
N PHE A 28 28.70 21.63 27.11
CA PHE A 28 27.73 22.66 27.46
C PHE A 28 26.26 22.18 27.40
N GLY A 29 26.04 20.88 27.22
CA GLY A 29 24.69 20.31 27.26
C GLY A 29 23.89 20.52 25.97
N PHE A 30 24.58 20.56 24.82
CA PHE A 30 23.93 20.65 23.50
C PHE A 30 24.24 19.43 22.64
N CYS A 31 23.29 19.03 21.80
CA CYS A 31 23.44 17.90 20.90
C CYS A 31 24.07 18.28 19.55
N GLY A 32 25.02 17.47 19.08
CA GLY A 32 25.65 17.67 17.77
C GLY A 32 26.64 16.58 17.39
N SER A 33 27.26 16.71 16.21
CA SER A 33 28.17 15.68 15.65
C SER A 33 29.56 16.19 15.27
N SER A 34 29.85 17.50 15.44
CA SER A 34 31.20 18.01 15.21
C SER A 34 32.15 17.64 16.36
N SER A 35 33.44 17.86 16.16
CA SER A 35 34.45 17.72 17.21
C SER A 35 34.16 18.58 18.44
N ASP A 36 33.42 19.68 18.30
CA ASP A 36 33.05 20.55 19.43
C ASP A 36 32.02 19.88 20.37
N TYR A 37 31.25 18.94 19.82
CA TYR A 37 30.26 18.16 20.57
C TYR A 37 30.82 16.82 21.03
N CYS A 38 31.60 16.15 20.18
CA CYS A 38 32.11 14.80 20.42
C CYS A 38 33.51 14.75 21.06
N GLY A 39 34.24 15.88 21.05
CA GLY A 39 35.62 15.96 21.50
C GLY A 39 35.77 16.12 23.01
N SER A 40 36.81 16.85 23.41
CA SER A 40 37.16 17.04 24.83
C SER A 40 35.99 17.67 25.60
N GLY A 41 35.62 17.05 26.72
CA GLY A 41 34.53 17.53 27.58
C GLY A 41 33.14 17.04 27.17
N CYS A 42 33.01 16.26 26.09
CA CYS A 42 31.76 15.59 25.76
C CYS A 42 31.20 14.78 26.95
N GLN A 43 29.90 14.94 27.21
CA GLN A 43 29.23 14.37 28.37
C GLN A 43 28.65 12.98 28.10
N SER A 44 28.15 12.72 26.88
CA SER A 44 27.55 11.44 26.50
C SER A 44 27.57 11.23 24.98
N GLN A 45 27.52 9.96 24.54
CA GLN A 45 27.52 9.57 23.13
C GLN A 45 28.73 10.08 22.33
N CYS A 46 29.87 10.30 22.99
CA CYS A 46 31.06 10.96 22.47
C CYS A 46 31.77 10.23 21.33
N SER A 47 31.51 8.93 21.19
CA SER A 47 31.99 8.15 20.05
C SER A 47 31.18 8.37 18.77
N GLY A 48 30.09 9.15 18.81
CA GLY A 48 29.25 9.45 17.67
C GLY A 48 28.53 8.21 17.14
N ASN A 49 27.31 7.96 17.62
CA ASN A 49 26.47 6.87 17.13
C ASN A 49 25.49 7.31 16.03
N ASP A 50 25.76 8.46 15.41
CA ASP A 50 24.98 9.04 14.33
C ASP A 50 24.95 8.12 13.10
N ILE A 51 23.82 8.13 12.41
CA ILE A 51 23.59 7.36 11.18
C ILE A 51 24.67 7.58 10.11
N GLY A 52 25.23 8.79 10.00
CA GLY A 52 26.28 9.14 9.04
C GLY A 52 27.63 8.44 9.28
N SER A 53 27.84 7.87 10.48
CA SER A 53 29.00 7.02 10.76
C SER A 53 28.90 5.63 10.11
N ILE A 54 27.67 5.18 9.79
CA ILE A 54 27.41 3.88 9.18
C ILE A 54 27.29 4.02 7.67
N ILE A 55 26.39 4.89 7.22
CA ILE A 55 26.16 5.16 5.80
C ILE A 55 26.80 6.48 5.42
N THR A 56 28.07 6.42 5.02
CA THR A 56 28.77 7.60 4.49
C THR A 56 28.18 8.00 3.14
N GLN A 57 28.46 9.22 2.67
CA GLN A 57 28.06 9.65 1.33
C GLN A 57 28.58 8.70 0.23
N HIS A 58 29.78 8.15 0.40
CA HIS A 58 30.33 7.16 -0.52
C HIS A 58 29.50 5.88 -0.54
N LEU A 59 29.13 5.35 0.62
CA LEU A 59 28.28 4.16 0.71
C LEU A 59 26.87 4.43 0.17
N PHE A 60 26.26 5.56 0.50
CA PHE A 60 24.97 5.99 -0.05
C PHE A 60 25.02 6.01 -1.59
N ASN A 61 26.04 6.63 -2.17
CA ASN A 61 26.22 6.68 -3.62
C ASN A 61 26.54 5.30 -4.22
N ASN A 62 27.21 4.41 -3.51
CA ASN A 62 27.47 3.04 -3.99
C ASN A 62 26.20 2.17 -3.96
N MET A 63 25.40 2.30 -2.91
CA MET A 63 24.11 1.62 -2.79
C MET A 63 23.15 2.14 -3.87
N LEU A 64 23.03 3.45 -4.04
CA LEU A 64 22.12 4.09 -4.99
C LEU A 64 22.85 4.54 -6.28
N LYS A 65 23.66 3.64 -6.86
CA LYS A 65 24.65 3.95 -7.90
C LYS A 65 24.11 4.73 -9.09
N TYR A 66 22.90 4.40 -9.55
CA TYR A 66 22.29 5.00 -10.74
C TYR A 66 21.20 6.03 -10.42
N LEU A 67 21.06 6.51 -9.17
CA LEU A 67 20.01 7.46 -8.79
C LEU A 67 20.05 8.77 -9.60
N ASN A 68 21.25 9.19 -10.04
CA ASN A 68 21.49 10.39 -10.85
C ASN A 68 21.78 10.07 -12.33
N ASP A 69 21.47 8.87 -12.79
CA ASP A 69 21.58 8.53 -14.21
C ASP A 69 20.58 9.35 -15.03
N SER A 70 20.94 9.77 -16.24
CA SER A 70 20.07 10.56 -17.11
C SER A 70 18.80 9.82 -17.54
N ARG A 71 18.76 8.50 -17.43
CA ARG A 71 17.57 7.66 -17.67
C ARG A 71 16.57 7.74 -16.52
N CYS A 72 16.96 8.23 -15.36
CA CYS A 72 16.09 8.34 -14.21
C CYS A 72 15.36 9.69 -14.16
N PRO A 73 14.02 9.71 -14.13
CA PRO A 73 13.27 10.96 -13.98
C PRO A 73 13.58 11.70 -12.68
N GLY A 74 14.08 10.99 -11.66
CA GLY A 74 14.49 11.56 -10.37
C GLY A 74 15.90 12.14 -10.31
N ASN A 75 16.64 12.16 -11.43
CA ASN A 75 18.03 12.60 -11.46
C ASN A 75 18.23 13.99 -10.81
N GLY A 76 19.09 14.05 -9.79
CA GLY A 76 19.44 15.26 -9.05
C GLY A 76 18.52 15.58 -7.86
N PHE A 77 17.45 14.81 -7.64
CA PHE A 77 16.51 15.07 -6.55
C PHE A 77 16.97 14.48 -5.20
N TYR A 78 17.24 13.18 -5.15
CA TYR A 78 17.61 12.51 -3.91
C TYR A 78 19.08 12.74 -3.57
N THR A 79 19.33 13.44 -2.46
CA THR A 79 20.68 13.75 -2.00
C THR A 79 20.99 13.09 -0.66
N TYR A 80 22.26 12.77 -0.45
CA TYR A 80 22.76 12.28 0.83
C TYR A 80 22.45 13.24 1.99
N SER A 81 22.62 14.56 1.76
CA SER A 81 22.32 15.56 2.78
C SER A 81 20.84 15.56 3.17
N ALA A 82 19.92 15.46 2.21
CA ALA A 82 18.49 15.36 2.49
C ALA A 82 18.14 14.09 3.28
N PHE A 83 18.74 12.95 2.93
CA PHE A 83 18.57 11.70 3.67
C PHE A 83 19.04 11.83 5.12
N ILE A 84 20.25 12.34 5.36
CA ILE A 84 20.80 12.50 6.72
C ILE A 84 19.99 13.51 7.53
N THR A 85 19.59 14.64 6.93
CA THR A 85 18.75 15.63 7.61
C THR A 85 17.38 15.05 7.98
N ALA A 86 16.78 14.25 7.10
CA ALA A 86 15.52 13.58 7.39
C ALA A 86 15.68 12.52 8.48
N ALA A 87 16.68 11.64 8.39
CA ALA A 87 16.98 10.60 9.37
C ALA A 87 17.16 11.15 10.78
N ARG A 88 17.89 12.25 10.93
CA ARG A 88 18.07 12.93 12.23
C ARG A 88 16.80 13.55 12.81
N SER A 89 15.69 13.55 12.08
CA SER A 89 14.38 13.95 12.63
C SER A 89 13.61 12.80 13.26
N PHE A 90 14.10 11.55 13.21
CA PHE A 90 13.41 10.36 13.71
C PHE A 90 14.27 9.57 14.67
N ASN A 91 14.10 9.83 15.97
CA ASN A 91 14.84 9.14 17.01
C ASN A 91 14.68 7.61 16.90
N GLY A 92 15.80 6.90 16.93
CA GLY A 92 15.86 5.45 16.80
C GLY A 92 16.21 4.95 15.40
N PHE A 93 15.84 5.67 14.34
CA PHE A 93 16.09 5.24 12.96
C PHE A 93 17.59 5.13 12.66
N GLY A 94 18.07 3.91 12.42
CA GLY A 94 19.49 3.64 12.19
C GLY A 94 20.37 3.81 13.42
N THR A 95 19.78 4.01 14.61
CA THR A 95 20.49 4.25 15.87
C THR A 95 20.07 3.30 17.01
N THR A 96 19.11 2.41 16.77
CA THR A 96 18.66 1.40 17.73
C THR A 96 19.44 0.08 17.61
N GLY A 97 19.86 -0.48 18.74
CA GLY A 97 20.57 -1.76 18.80
C GLY A 97 22.06 -1.69 18.50
N ASP A 98 22.69 -2.86 18.33
CA ASP A 98 24.11 -2.95 17.99
C ASP A 98 24.41 -2.48 16.55
N LEU A 99 25.70 -2.38 16.19
CA LEU A 99 26.10 -1.93 14.86
C LEU A 99 25.55 -2.80 13.72
N THR A 100 25.42 -4.11 13.95
CA THR A 100 24.87 -5.05 12.96
C THR A 100 23.40 -4.76 12.72
N THR A 101 22.62 -4.57 13.78
CA THR A 101 21.20 -4.21 13.73
C THR A 101 21.00 -2.88 13.02
N ARG A 102 21.78 -1.85 13.38
CA ARG A 102 21.71 -0.53 12.72
C ARG A 102 22.01 -0.60 11.23
N LYS A 103 23.06 -1.33 10.83
CA LYS A 103 23.37 -1.59 9.41
C LYS A 103 22.24 -2.33 8.69
N ARG A 104 21.67 -3.34 9.35
CA ARG A 104 20.58 -4.14 8.78
C ARG A 104 19.30 -3.33 8.59
N GLU A 105 18.98 -2.45 9.53
CA GLU A 105 17.88 -1.49 9.38
C GLU A 105 18.08 -0.59 8.17
N LEU A 106 19.27 0.00 8.00
CA LEU A 106 19.57 0.85 6.84
C LEU A 106 19.49 0.09 5.52
N ALA A 107 19.99 -1.15 5.48
CA ALA A 107 19.85 -2.02 4.33
C ALA A 107 18.37 -2.29 4.01
N ALA A 108 17.57 -2.63 5.02
CA ALA A 108 16.17 -2.97 4.85
C ALA A 108 15.33 -1.77 4.40
N PHE A 109 15.49 -0.62 5.04
CA PHE A 109 14.81 0.63 4.67
C PHE A 109 15.13 1.01 3.23
N LEU A 110 16.42 1.12 2.90
CA LEU A 110 16.84 1.51 1.55
C LEU A 110 16.40 0.50 0.50
N ALA A 111 16.35 -0.79 0.82
CA ALA A 111 15.92 -1.83 -0.11
C ALA A 111 14.43 -1.72 -0.42
N GLN A 112 13.60 -1.54 0.60
CA GLN A 112 12.15 -1.38 0.39
C GLN A 112 11.87 -0.14 -0.44
N THR A 113 12.47 1.00 -0.11
CA THR A 113 12.27 2.24 -0.87
C THR A 113 12.92 2.19 -2.26
N SER A 114 13.99 1.42 -2.45
CA SER A 114 14.58 1.20 -3.77
C SER A 114 13.65 0.43 -4.68
N HIS A 115 12.95 -0.58 -4.17
CA HIS A 115 11.92 -1.30 -4.92
C HIS A 115 10.79 -0.36 -5.36
N GLU A 116 10.23 0.42 -4.44
CA GLU A 116 9.14 1.37 -4.73
C GLU A 116 9.49 2.41 -5.81
N THR A 117 10.79 2.66 -6.02
CA THR A 117 11.29 3.69 -6.93
C THR A 117 12.24 3.14 -7.99
N THR A 118 12.22 1.83 -8.22
CA THR A 118 13.20 1.15 -9.08
C THR A 118 13.04 1.57 -10.53
N GLY A 119 14.16 1.83 -11.19
CA GLY A 119 14.28 1.91 -12.65
C GLY A 119 15.05 0.73 -13.23
N GLY A 120 15.24 -0.34 -12.45
CA GLY A 120 16.02 -1.50 -12.84
C GLY A 120 15.28 -2.40 -13.83
N TRP A 121 16.06 -3.09 -14.67
CA TRP A 121 15.59 -4.17 -15.54
C TRP A 121 16.63 -5.30 -15.52
N PRO A 122 16.30 -6.53 -15.97
CA PRO A 122 17.18 -7.69 -15.80
C PRO A 122 18.60 -7.52 -16.34
N SER A 123 18.78 -6.76 -17.43
CA SER A 123 20.06 -6.48 -18.07
C SER A 123 20.57 -5.05 -17.83
N ALA A 124 20.13 -4.39 -16.75
CA ALA A 124 20.59 -3.05 -16.42
C ALA A 124 22.09 -3.05 -16.07
N PRO A 125 22.82 -1.96 -16.34
CA PRO A 125 24.20 -1.81 -15.88
C PRO A 125 24.32 -2.06 -14.37
N ASP A 126 25.26 -2.92 -13.97
CA ASP A 126 25.45 -3.43 -12.60
C ASP A 126 24.24 -4.18 -11.99
N GLY A 127 23.32 -4.65 -12.83
CA GLY A 127 22.13 -5.41 -12.45
C GLY A 127 20.96 -4.54 -11.98
N PRO A 128 19.75 -5.11 -11.86
CA PRO A 128 18.53 -4.36 -11.52
C PRO A 128 18.62 -3.67 -10.16
N TYR A 129 19.34 -4.26 -9.20
CA TYR A 129 19.41 -3.78 -7.82
C TYR A 129 20.35 -2.57 -7.60
N ALA A 130 20.94 -2.03 -8.67
CA ALA A 130 21.71 -0.77 -8.63
C ALA A 130 20.86 0.47 -8.99
N TRP A 131 19.58 0.26 -9.31
CA TRP A 131 18.67 1.23 -9.93
C TRP A 131 17.51 1.69 -9.04
N GLY A 132 17.65 1.57 -7.72
CA GLY A 132 16.71 2.17 -6.77
C GLY A 132 16.75 3.71 -6.84
N TYR A 133 15.68 4.36 -6.37
CA TYR A 133 15.56 5.83 -6.33
C TYR A 133 15.57 6.51 -7.71
N CYS A 134 15.14 5.79 -8.74
CA CYS A 134 15.07 6.32 -10.11
C CYS A 134 13.84 7.20 -10.33
N PHE A 135 12.72 6.87 -9.68
CA PHE A 135 11.45 7.61 -9.76
C PHE A 135 11.16 8.39 -8.47
N ILE A 136 10.47 9.53 -8.62
CA ILE A 136 9.96 10.33 -7.49
C ILE A 136 8.44 10.23 -7.38
N ARG A 137 7.75 10.06 -8.50
CA ARG A 137 6.29 10.04 -8.61
C ARG A 137 5.84 8.74 -9.23
N GLU A 138 4.66 8.31 -8.84
CA GLU A 138 3.92 7.26 -9.52
C GLU A 138 3.77 7.59 -11.01
N GLN A 139 3.85 6.56 -11.84
CA GLN A 139 3.57 6.66 -13.28
C GLN A 139 2.05 6.63 -13.50
N ASN A 140 1.54 7.44 -14.43
CA ASN A 140 0.09 7.61 -14.67
C ASN A 140 -0.66 8.18 -13.44
N ASN A 141 -0.27 9.39 -13.04
CA ASN A 141 -0.68 10.02 -11.78
C ASN A 141 -1.92 10.93 -11.87
N ASP A 142 -2.88 10.57 -12.72
CA ASP A 142 -4.14 11.31 -12.91
C ASP A 142 -5.22 10.96 -11.87
N GLN A 143 -5.06 9.85 -11.15
CA GLN A 143 -5.95 9.47 -10.06
C GLN A 143 -5.77 10.35 -8.82
N ALA A 144 -6.89 10.68 -8.17
CA ALA A 144 -6.87 11.58 -7.02
C ALA A 144 -6.34 10.92 -5.74
N TYR A 145 -6.48 9.60 -5.59
CA TYR A 145 -6.17 8.87 -4.36
C TYR A 145 -6.73 9.58 -3.13
N CYS A 146 -7.97 10.05 -3.24
CA CYS A 146 -8.65 10.78 -2.19
C CYS A 146 -9.82 9.95 -1.72
N LEU A 147 -9.88 9.66 -0.42
CA LEU A 147 -11.05 9.11 0.26
C LEU A 147 -11.68 10.22 1.12
N PRO A 148 -12.71 10.91 0.61
CA PRO A 148 -13.47 11.88 1.40
C PRO A 148 -14.03 11.22 2.66
N GLY A 149 -14.10 11.96 3.76
CA GLY A 149 -14.61 11.46 5.05
C GLY A 149 -13.57 10.76 5.93
N VAL A 150 -12.45 10.29 5.37
CA VAL A 150 -11.33 9.75 6.15
C VAL A 150 -10.33 10.86 6.51
N TRP A 151 -9.92 11.65 5.51
CA TRP A 151 -9.09 12.84 5.66
C TRP A 151 -9.52 13.92 4.64
N PRO A 152 -9.25 15.22 4.87
CA PRO A 152 -9.67 16.27 3.95
C PRO A 152 -9.07 16.09 2.54
N CYS A 153 -9.84 16.44 1.52
CA CYS A 153 -9.41 16.47 0.12
C CYS A 153 -9.65 17.85 -0.48
N PRO A 154 -8.69 18.78 -0.34
CA PRO A 154 -8.77 20.10 -0.95
C PRO A 154 -8.85 19.99 -2.47
N ARG A 155 -9.64 20.88 -3.08
CA ARG A 155 -9.88 20.89 -4.53
C ARG A 155 -8.57 21.02 -5.31
N GLY A 156 -8.40 20.17 -6.33
CA GLY A 156 -7.23 20.19 -7.21
C GLY A 156 -5.97 19.56 -6.62
N ARG A 157 -6.07 18.87 -5.48
CA ARG A 157 -4.97 18.10 -4.89
C ARG A 157 -5.12 16.62 -5.21
N LEU A 158 -4.00 15.99 -5.56
CA LEU A 158 -3.91 14.56 -5.89
C LEU A 158 -2.89 13.91 -4.97
N TYR A 159 -3.22 12.73 -4.44
CA TYR A 159 -2.43 11.99 -3.45
C TYR A 159 -1.88 10.67 -3.99
N TYR A 160 -1.57 10.63 -5.29
CA TYR A 160 -0.82 9.54 -5.91
C TYR A 160 0.57 9.38 -5.28
N GLY A 161 1.20 8.22 -5.53
CA GLY A 161 2.49 7.84 -4.97
C GLY A 161 3.57 8.90 -5.17
N ARG A 162 4.19 9.36 -4.07
CA ARG A 162 5.38 10.24 -4.12
C ARG A 162 6.46 9.81 -3.14
N GLY A 163 7.70 10.13 -3.51
CA GLY A 163 8.87 9.94 -2.66
C GLY A 163 9.34 8.48 -2.58
N PRO A 164 10.32 8.20 -1.71
CA PRO A 164 10.98 6.89 -1.62
C PRO A 164 10.03 5.75 -1.28
N PHE A 165 8.93 6.03 -0.60
CA PHE A 165 7.95 5.03 -0.16
C PHE A 165 6.67 5.06 -1.00
N GLN A 166 6.66 5.80 -2.11
CA GLN A 166 5.47 6.03 -2.94
C GLN A 166 4.22 6.32 -2.08
N LEU A 167 4.35 7.27 -1.13
CA LEU A 167 3.27 7.63 -0.21
C LEU A 167 2.03 7.98 -1.02
N ALA A 168 0.96 7.20 -0.84
CA ALA A 168 -0.29 7.34 -1.57
C ALA A 168 -1.46 7.50 -0.60
N TYR A 169 -2.55 8.07 -1.09
CA TYR A 169 -3.79 8.39 -0.38
C TYR A 169 -3.73 9.54 0.63
N ASN A 170 -4.76 10.39 0.61
CA ASN A 170 -4.95 11.51 1.54
C ASN A 170 -4.83 11.10 3.02
N PHE A 171 -5.30 9.90 3.36
CA PHE A 171 -5.23 9.38 4.72
C PHE A 171 -3.83 9.00 5.20
N ASN A 172 -2.84 8.93 4.31
CA ASN A 172 -1.44 8.81 4.68
C ASN A 172 -0.73 10.16 4.64
N TYR A 173 -1.06 11.02 3.66
CA TYR A 173 -0.52 12.39 3.58
C TYR A 173 -0.86 13.24 4.81
N GLY A 174 -2.09 13.11 5.35
CA GLY A 174 -2.53 13.84 6.53
C GLY A 174 -1.72 13.54 7.78
N PRO A 175 -1.71 12.30 8.29
CA PRO A 175 -0.91 11.90 9.43
C PRO A 175 0.58 12.15 9.23
N ALA A 176 1.13 11.79 8.06
CA ALA A 176 2.56 12.04 7.77
C ALA A 176 2.89 13.52 7.88
N GLY A 177 2.08 14.39 7.26
CA GLY A 177 2.26 15.83 7.30
C GLY A 177 2.18 16.39 8.72
N ARG A 178 1.15 15.98 9.48
CA ARG A 178 0.99 16.37 10.88
C ARG A 178 2.22 16.01 11.71
N ASP A 179 2.70 14.79 11.60
CA ASP A 179 3.77 14.26 12.45
C ASP A 179 5.15 14.83 12.09
N ILE A 180 5.37 15.21 10.81
CA ILE A 180 6.62 15.87 10.37
C ILE A 180 6.55 17.40 10.41
N GLY A 181 5.41 17.98 10.80
CA GLY A 181 5.18 19.43 10.91
C GLY A 181 5.04 20.15 9.56
N VAL A 182 4.50 19.48 8.53
CA VAL A 182 4.31 20.01 7.17
C VAL A 182 2.87 19.79 6.71
N ASP A 183 2.21 20.82 6.18
CA ASP A 183 0.87 20.68 5.62
C ASP A 183 0.88 19.98 4.25
N LEU A 184 0.92 18.64 4.29
CA LEU A 184 0.92 17.77 3.12
C LEU A 184 -0.49 17.52 2.55
N ILE A 185 -1.55 17.87 3.28
CA ILE A 185 -2.92 17.80 2.75
C ILE A 185 -3.14 18.89 1.71
N ASN A 186 -2.75 20.13 2.01
CA ASN A 186 -2.87 21.22 1.06
C ASN A 186 -1.69 21.32 0.08
N ASN A 187 -0.55 20.70 0.40
CA ASN A 187 0.68 20.78 -0.40
C ASN A 187 1.33 19.40 -0.65
N PRO A 188 0.61 18.42 -1.24
CA PRO A 188 1.13 17.05 -1.41
C PRO A 188 2.38 16.99 -2.31
N ASP A 189 2.55 17.95 -3.23
CA ASP A 189 3.72 18.01 -4.12
C ASP A 189 5.03 18.32 -3.40
N LEU A 190 5.01 18.76 -2.15
CA LEU A 190 6.23 18.91 -1.35
C LEU A 190 6.99 17.59 -1.20
N VAL A 191 6.28 16.45 -1.19
CA VAL A 191 6.89 15.11 -1.14
C VAL A 191 7.72 14.82 -2.41
N ALA A 192 7.44 15.50 -3.53
CA ALA A 192 8.15 15.33 -4.80
C ALA A 192 8.91 16.57 -5.28
N THR A 193 9.01 17.61 -4.45
CA THR A 193 9.73 18.86 -4.77
C THR A 193 10.72 19.27 -3.68
N ASN A 194 10.61 18.71 -2.47
CA ASN A 194 11.59 18.89 -1.40
C ASN A 194 12.14 17.52 -0.96
N PRO A 195 13.43 17.23 -1.22
CA PRO A 195 13.98 15.90 -0.97
C PRO A 195 14.03 15.55 0.52
N THR A 196 14.22 16.53 1.41
CA THR A 196 14.19 16.29 2.86
C THR A 196 12.79 15.89 3.31
N ILE A 197 11.74 16.58 2.83
CA ILE A 197 10.35 16.19 3.12
C ILE A 197 10.05 14.81 2.54
N SER A 198 10.53 14.52 1.33
CA SER A 198 10.41 13.22 0.67
C SER A 198 10.98 12.07 1.52
N PHE A 199 12.20 12.23 2.05
CA PHE A 199 12.77 11.24 2.96
C PHE A 199 12.04 11.19 4.31
N LYS A 200 11.58 12.34 4.83
CA LYS A 200 10.84 12.37 6.09
C LYS A 200 9.55 11.56 6.01
N THR A 201 8.79 11.61 4.91
CA THR A 201 7.57 10.80 4.78
C THR A 201 7.88 9.30 4.72
N ALA A 202 8.97 8.91 4.05
CA ALA A 202 9.39 7.52 3.99
C ALA A 202 9.85 6.98 5.36
N ILE A 203 10.64 7.76 6.09
CA ILE A 203 11.09 7.36 7.44
C ILE A 203 9.91 7.40 8.42
N TRP A 204 8.99 8.37 8.30
CA TRP A 204 7.74 8.37 9.06
C TRP A 204 6.98 7.06 8.88
N PHE A 205 6.78 6.60 7.64
CA PHE A 205 6.08 5.33 7.38
C PHE A 205 6.82 4.16 8.04
N TRP A 206 8.15 4.11 7.88
CA TRP A 206 9.00 3.06 8.45
C TRP A 206 8.92 2.96 9.98
N MET A 207 8.85 4.13 10.65
CA MET A 207 8.87 4.24 12.10
C MET A 207 7.48 4.12 12.75
N THR A 208 6.41 4.24 11.98
CA THR A 208 5.04 4.40 12.50
C THR A 208 4.24 3.09 12.39
N PRO A 209 3.78 2.50 13.51
CA PRO A 209 2.82 1.39 13.47
C PRO A 209 1.50 1.84 12.83
N GLN A 210 0.88 0.98 12.03
CA GLN A 210 -0.38 1.29 11.34
C GLN A 210 -1.45 0.26 11.68
N GLY A 211 -2.44 0.66 12.48
CA GLY A 211 -3.48 -0.25 12.95
C GLY A 211 -2.88 -1.41 13.76
N ASN A 212 -3.09 -2.64 13.30
CA ASN A 212 -2.51 -3.86 13.88
C ASN A 212 -1.11 -4.20 13.32
N LYS A 213 -0.58 -3.41 12.38
CA LYS A 213 0.76 -3.61 11.81
C LYS A 213 1.80 -3.00 12.76
N PRO A 214 2.82 -3.75 13.22
CA PRO A 214 3.96 -3.14 13.90
C PRO A 214 4.71 -2.19 12.94
N SER A 215 5.53 -1.29 13.47
CA SER A 215 6.43 -0.52 12.61
C SER A 215 7.51 -1.41 12.03
N SER A 216 7.91 -1.14 10.78
CA SER A 216 9.05 -1.81 10.14
C SER A 216 10.33 -1.66 10.97
N HIS A 217 10.51 -0.51 11.63
CA HIS A 217 11.55 -0.28 12.63
C HIS A 217 11.56 -1.36 13.71
N ASN A 218 10.45 -1.55 14.43
CA ASN A 218 10.38 -2.49 15.54
C ASN A 218 10.62 -3.94 15.09
N VAL A 219 10.19 -4.30 13.86
CA VAL A 219 10.47 -5.62 13.28
C VAL A 219 11.97 -5.82 13.07
N ILE A 220 12.65 -4.91 12.36
CA ILE A 220 14.05 -5.12 11.97
C ILE A 220 15.02 -4.99 13.15
N VAL A 221 14.69 -4.19 14.16
CA VAL A 221 15.52 -4.01 15.36
C VAL A 221 15.23 -5.03 16.46
N GLY A 222 14.31 -5.97 16.22
CA GLY A 222 13.99 -7.07 17.13
C GLY A 222 13.17 -6.67 18.36
N GLN A 223 12.45 -5.55 18.29
CA GLN A 223 11.58 -5.06 19.36
C GLN A 223 10.11 -5.49 19.20
N TRP A 224 9.72 -6.01 18.05
CA TRP A 224 8.44 -6.66 17.86
C TRP A 224 8.54 -8.15 18.20
N THR A 225 7.66 -8.61 19.10
CA THR A 225 7.47 -10.02 19.42
C THR A 225 6.10 -10.46 18.90
N PRO A 226 6.01 -11.36 17.91
CA PRO A 226 4.73 -11.78 17.38
C PRO A 226 3.92 -12.55 18.44
N SER A 227 2.63 -12.23 18.53
CA SER A 227 1.63 -12.99 19.25
C SER A 227 1.44 -14.40 18.66
N ALA A 228 0.68 -15.26 19.35
CA ALA A 228 0.37 -16.59 18.84
C ALA A 228 -0.34 -16.53 17.48
N ALA A 229 -1.34 -15.66 17.35
CA ALA A 229 -2.09 -15.49 16.10
C ALA A 229 -1.22 -15.00 14.94
N GLU A 230 -0.27 -14.10 15.21
CA GLU A 230 0.68 -13.62 14.19
C GLU A 230 1.65 -14.72 13.76
N ARG A 231 2.12 -15.56 14.69
CA ARG A 231 2.95 -16.73 14.35
C ARG A 231 2.16 -17.75 13.53
N ASP A 232 0.89 -18.00 13.88
CA ASP A 232 0.00 -18.90 13.13
C ASP A 232 -0.32 -18.37 11.73
N ALA A 233 -0.27 -17.04 11.55
CA ALA A 233 -0.35 -16.36 10.27
C ALA A 233 0.97 -16.38 9.48
N GLY A 234 2.04 -16.99 10.03
CA GLY A 234 3.36 -17.06 9.42
C GLY A 234 4.22 -15.81 9.64
N TRP A 235 3.78 -14.84 10.45
CA TRP A 235 4.52 -13.61 10.68
C TRP A 235 5.64 -13.85 11.68
N LEU A 236 6.83 -14.10 11.14
CA LEU A 236 8.05 -14.31 11.91
C LEU A 236 9.00 -13.10 11.73
N PRO A 237 9.77 -12.70 12.76
CA PRO A 237 10.69 -11.58 12.65
C PRO A 237 11.64 -11.75 11.45
N GLY A 238 11.67 -10.75 10.57
CA GLY A 238 12.48 -10.76 9.36
C GLY A 238 12.00 -9.79 8.29
N TYR A 239 12.76 -9.72 7.20
CA TYR A 239 12.52 -8.80 6.09
C TYR A 239 11.19 -9.08 5.36
N GLY A 240 10.73 -10.33 5.35
CA GLY A 240 9.46 -10.72 4.74
C GLY A 240 8.24 -10.07 5.41
N VAL A 241 8.20 -10.01 6.74
CA VAL A 241 7.11 -9.32 7.45
C VAL A 241 7.11 -7.83 7.15
N ILE A 242 8.28 -7.21 6.92
CA ILE A 242 8.36 -5.81 6.50
C ILE A 242 7.69 -5.63 5.13
N THR A 243 7.96 -6.52 4.17
CA THR A 243 7.24 -6.52 2.87
C THR A 243 5.73 -6.69 3.07
N ASN A 244 5.31 -7.56 3.99
CA ASN A 244 3.91 -7.77 4.31
C ASN A 244 3.23 -6.52 4.92
N ILE A 245 3.92 -5.80 5.80
CA ILE A 245 3.46 -4.52 6.36
C ILE A 245 3.19 -3.51 5.24
N ILE A 246 4.13 -3.42 4.29
CA ILE A 246 4.15 -2.43 3.22
C ILE A 246 3.07 -2.70 2.17
N ASN A 247 3.05 -3.92 1.60
CA ASN A 247 2.18 -4.23 0.48
C ASN A 247 1.70 -5.70 0.46
N GLY A 248 1.54 -6.29 1.65
CA GLY A 248 1.26 -7.71 1.77
C GLY A 248 -0.04 -8.18 1.16
N GLU A 249 -1.06 -7.31 1.11
CA GLU A 249 -2.34 -7.60 0.43
C GLU A 249 -2.14 -7.96 -1.05
N LEU A 250 -1.10 -7.44 -1.70
CA LEU A 250 -0.78 -7.72 -3.10
C LEU A 250 0.34 -8.73 -3.27
N GLU A 251 1.28 -8.82 -2.34
CA GLU A 251 2.58 -9.48 -2.54
C GLU A 251 2.80 -10.76 -1.73
N CYS A 252 1.99 -11.03 -0.71
CA CYS A 252 2.24 -12.11 0.25
C CYS A 252 1.15 -13.20 0.24
N GLY A 253 1.50 -14.39 0.72
CA GLY A 253 0.54 -15.47 0.98
C GLY A 253 0.07 -16.28 -0.23
N HIS A 254 0.66 -16.07 -1.40
CA HIS A 254 0.31 -16.74 -2.66
C HIS A 254 1.51 -17.38 -3.38
N GLY A 255 2.59 -17.65 -2.64
CA GLY A 255 3.81 -18.25 -3.17
C GLY A 255 4.81 -17.21 -3.67
N PRO A 256 5.80 -17.63 -4.48
CA PRO A 256 6.80 -16.72 -5.03
C PRO A 256 6.21 -15.58 -5.88
N ASP A 257 6.65 -14.37 -5.61
CA ASP A 257 6.26 -13.14 -6.30
C ASP A 257 7.50 -12.36 -6.76
N ASP A 258 7.47 -11.85 -7.99
CA ASP A 258 8.61 -11.13 -8.57
C ASP A 258 8.90 -9.80 -7.87
N ARG A 259 7.88 -9.12 -7.32
CA ARG A 259 8.04 -7.88 -6.56
C ARG A 259 8.75 -8.13 -5.23
N VAL A 260 8.33 -9.18 -4.52
CA VAL A 260 9.00 -9.64 -3.29
C VAL A 260 10.44 -10.06 -3.60
N THR A 261 10.66 -10.74 -4.73
CA THR A 261 12.00 -11.15 -5.18
C THR A 261 12.90 -9.93 -5.43
N ASP A 262 12.37 -8.87 -6.05
CA ASP A 262 13.08 -7.62 -6.29
C ASP A 262 13.44 -6.88 -4.98
N ARG A 263 12.49 -6.76 -4.03
CA ARG A 263 12.74 -6.24 -2.67
C ARG A 263 13.89 -6.98 -1.98
N ILE A 264 13.85 -8.32 -2.02
CA ILE A 264 14.90 -9.18 -1.44
C ILE A 264 16.23 -8.98 -2.17
N GLY A 265 16.21 -8.80 -3.49
CA GLY A 265 17.40 -8.55 -4.31
C GLY A 265 18.14 -7.27 -3.90
N PHE A 266 17.42 -6.16 -3.75
CA PHE A 266 17.97 -4.93 -3.18
C PHE A 266 18.51 -5.15 -1.76
N TYR A 267 17.75 -5.81 -0.90
CA TYR A 267 18.15 -6.05 0.49
C TYR A 267 19.45 -6.84 0.61
N ARG A 268 19.58 -7.93 -0.16
CA ARG A 268 20.82 -8.74 -0.20
C ARG A 268 22.01 -7.89 -0.64
N ARG A 269 21.87 -7.17 -1.77
CA ARG A 269 22.94 -6.29 -2.28
C ARG A 269 23.38 -5.26 -1.24
N TYR A 270 22.42 -4.66 -0.53
CA TYR A 270 22.70 -3.64 0.48
C TYR A 270 23.34 -4.21 1.74
N CYS A 271 22.89 -5.39 2.19
CA CYS A 271 23.55 -6.13 3.26
C CYS A 271 25.00 -6.51 2.90
N ASP A 272 25.25 -6.95 1.66
CA ASP A 272 26.59 -7.30 1.17
C ASP A 272 27.52 -6.08 1.18
N ILE A 273 27.05 -4.92 0.70
CA ILE A 273 27.81 -3.66 0.74
C ILE A 273 28.15 -3.25 2.17
N LEU A 274 27.22 -3.45 3.12
CA LEU A 274 27.41 -3.09 4.52
C LEU A 274 28.15 -4.16 5.35
N GLY A 275 28.39 -5.33 4.76
CA GLY A 275 29.07 -6.46 5.40
C GLY A 275 28.27 -7.05 6.56
N VAL A 276 26.96 -7.24 6.40
CA VAL A 276 26.08 -7.83 7.42
C VAL A 276 25.26 -8.99 6.89
N SER A 277 24.90 -9.94 7.76
CA SER A 277 24.02 -11.05 7.38
C SER A 277 22.58 -10.56 7.13
N TYR A 278 21.92 -11.21 6.17
CA TYR A 278 20.54 -10.91 5.78
C TYR A 278 19.52 -11.19 6.92
N GLY A 279 19.86 -12.10 7.83
CA GLY A 279 18.90 -12.68 8.77
C GLY A 279 18.07 -13.79 8.12
N SER A 280 17.00 -14.19 8.80
CA SER A 280 16.04 -15.21 8.37
C SER A 280 14.73 -14.57 7.88
N ASN A 281 13.82 -15.39 7.35
CA ASN A 281 12.45 -15.00 6.98
C ASN A 281 12.44 -13.81 6.01
N LEU A 282 13.15 -13.94 4.89
CA LEU A 282 13.34 -12.87 3.93
C LEU A 282 12.12 -12.63 3.05
N ASP A 283 11.34 -13.67 2.80
CA ASP A 283 10.13 -13.61 1.99
C ASP A 283 8.86 -13.62 2.84
N CYS A 284 7.76 -13.28 2.19
CA CYS A 284 6.41 -13.38 2.74
C CYS A 284 5.51 -14.33 1.92
N TYR A 285 6.11 -15.24 1.14
CA TYR A 285 5.39 -16.05 0.17
C TYR A 285 4.25 -16.87 0.79
N ASN A 286 4.46 -17.33 2.04
CA ASN A 286 3.48 -18.13 2.79
C ASN A 286 2.91 -17.39 4.01
N GLN A 287 3.18 -16.09 4.14
CA GLN A 287 2.62 -15.29 5.23
C GLN A 287 1.22 -14.83 4.84
N ARG A 288 0.24 -14.95 5.74
CA ARG A 288 -1.07 -14.34 5.50
C ARG A 288 -0.91 -12.83 5.33
N PRO A 289 -1.56 -12.19 4.36
CA PRO A 289 -1.48 -10.76 4.19
C PRO A 289 -1.92 -9.96 5.43
N HIS A 290 -1.20 -8.89 5.73
CA HIS A 290 -1.61 -7.88 6.67
C HIS A 290 -2.76 -7.06 6.06
N THR A 291 -3.99 -7.49 6.30
CA THR A 291 -5.15 -6.70 5.90
C THR A 291 -5.24 -5.44 6.76
N SER A 292 -5.43 -4.30 6.11
CA SER A 292 -5.80 -3.04 6.76
C SER A 292 -7.05 -3.29 7.63
N GLY A 293 -6.88 -3.20 8.95
CA GLY A 293 -7.75 -3.85 9.93
C GLY A 293 -9.26 -3.65 9.72
N ARG A 294 -9.94 -4.76 9.43
CA ARG A 294 -11.34 -5.00 9.85
C ARG A 294 -11.60 -6.31 10.59
N SER A 295 -10.61 -7.21 10.69
CA SER A 295 -10.81 -8.55 11.26
C SER A 295 -10.46 -8.72 12.76
N GLN A 296 -10.24 -7.64 13.53
CA GLN A 296 -10.05 -7.74 14.99
C GLN A 296 -11.12 -6.97 15.78
N ARG A 297 -12.36 -7.48 15.75
CA ARG A 297 -13.36 -7.25 16.79
C ARG A 297 -13.94 -8.57 17.28
N ARG A 298 -13.10 -9.46 17.83
CA ARG A 298 -13.59 -10.52 18.72
C ARG A 298 -12.67 -10.61 19.95
N ASN A 299 -13.30 -10.54 21.12
CA ASN A 299 -12.79 -10.68 22.49
C ASN A 299 -12.13 -9.48 23.19
N TRP A 300 -12.97 -8.54 23.62
CA TRP A 300 -12.76 -7.81 24.88
C TRP A 300 -14.10 -7.68 25.62
N ILE A 301 -14.52 -8.74 26.31
CA ILE A 301 -15.47 -8.64 27.41
C ILE A 301 -14.76 -9.24 28.63
N LEU A 302 -14.84 -8.50 29.76
CA LEU A 302 -14.29 -8.76 31.10
C LEU A 302 -12.88 -8.19 31.35
N PHE A 303 -12.82 -6.96 31.88
CA PHE A 303 -12.57 -6.69 33.31
C PHE A 303 -12.65 -5.18 33.57
N LEU A 304 -13.70 -4.76 34.27
CA LEU A 304 -13.84 -3.45 34.91
C LEU A 304 -13.44 -3.61 36.38
N SER A 305 -12.51 -2.80 36.89
CA SER A 305 -12.69 -2.11 38.17
C SER A 305 -11.55 -1.14 38.53
N ALA A 306 -11.98 0.09 38.87
CA ALA A 306 -11.40 1.06 39.81
C ALA A 306 -10.14 1.85 39.39
N SER A 307 -9.99 3.16 39.61
CA SER A 307 -10.82 4.15 40.32
C SER A 307 -10.26 5.56 40.11
N SER A 308 -11.16 6.56 39.95
CA SER A 308 -11.07 7.99 40.36
C SER A 308 -9.96 8.88 39.77
N SER A 309 -10.11 10.17 39.44
CA SER A 309 -11.21 11.15 39.41
C SER A 309 -10.61 12.48 38.89
N VAL A 310 -11.35 13.21 38.05
CA VAL A 310 -11.38 14.69 37.90
C VAL A 310 -10.19 15.40 37.23
N LEU A 311 -10.43 15.99 36.05
CA LEU A 311 -10.61 17.45 35.90
C LEU A 311 -11.26 17.77 34.53
N LEU A 312 -12.38 18.49 34.62
CA LEU A 312 -13.18 19.02 33.53
C LEU A 312 -12.55 20.34 33.04
N ASN A 313 -12.37 20.51 31.73
CA ASN A 313 -12.37 21.84 31.12
C ASN A 313 -12.97 21.78 29.71
N LEU A 314 -13.90 22.71 29.48
CA LEU A 314 -14.79 22.80 28.34
C LEU A 314 -14.04 23.04 27.03
N ALA A 315 -14.18 22.10 26.10
CA ALA A 315 -14.26 22.38 24.68
C ALA A 315 -15.58 21.78 24.19
N PHE A 316 -16.38 22.57 23.46
CA PHE A 316 -17.63 22.12 22.86
C PHE A 316 -17.36 20.88 21.98
N LEU A 317 -17.81 19.72 22.47
CA LEU A 317 -17.90 18.48 21.72
C LEU A 317 -19.22 18.52 20.94
N VAL A 318 -19.15 18.46 19.61
CA VAL A 318 -20.19 17.75 18.88
C VAL A 318 -19.98 16.29 19.25
N SER A 319 -20.80 15.77 20.16
CA SER A 319 -20.79 14.35 20.51
C SER A 319 -21.03 13.53 19.24
N PRO A 320 -20.25 12.47 18.97
CA PRO A 320 -20.63 11.52 17.93
C PRO A 320 -22.04 11.00 18.24
N PRO A 321 -22.90 10.77 17.22
CA PRO A 321 -24.25 10.30 17.44
C PRO A 321 -24.22 9.00 18.25
N SER A 322 -25.16 8.87 19.19
CA SER A 322 -25.29 7.62 19.94
C SER A 322 -25.53 6.47 18.97
N PRO A 323 -25.05 5.24 19.26
CA PRO A 323 -25.26 4.07 18.41
C PRO A 323 -26.74 3.83 18.01
N SER A 324 -27.68 4.25 18.86
CA SER A 324 -29.12 4.22 18.59
C SER A 324 -29.59 5.18 17.49
N GLN A 325 -29.03 6.40 17.42
CA GLN A 325 -29.39 7.39 16.40
C GLN A 325 -28.84 7.02 15.02
N LEU A 326 -27.65 6.44 14.98
CA LEU A 326 -27.08 5.92 13.74
C LEU A 326 -27.87 4.72 13.22
N TYR A 327 -28.26 3.81 14.11
CA TYR A 327 -29.12 2.68 13.76
C TYR A 327 -30.46 3.11 13.14
N GLU A 328 -31.16 4.09 13.74
CA GLU A 328 -32.42 4.59 13.20
C GLU A 328 -32.26 5.25 11.82
N LYS A 329 -31.16 5.99 11.60
CA LYS A 329 -30.86 6.58 10.28
C LYS A 329 -30.57 5.54 9.21
N CYS A 330 -29.92 4.44 9.58
CA CYS A 330 -29.46 3.44 8.61
C CYS A 330 -30.46 2.32 8.34
N ARG A 331 -31.38 2.03 9.29
CA ARG A 331 -32.31 0.89 9.21
C ARG A 331 -33.24 0.97 8.00
N ASP A 332 -33.80 2.14 7.72
CA ASP A 332 -34.87 2.32 6.73
C ASP A 332 -34.36 2.91 5.40
N ALA A 333 -33.07 3.28 5.33
CA ALA A 333 -32.45 3.88 4.15
C ALA A 333 -31.94 2.81 3.17
N VAL A 334 -32.30 2.96 1.89
CA VAL A 334 -31.89 2.02 0.81
C VAL A 334 -31.29 2.78 -0.38
N PHE A 335 -30.31 2.17 -1.04
CA PHE A 335 -29.72 2.67 -2.27
C PHE A 335 -30.72 2.43 -3.39
N LYS A 336 -30.94 3.42 -4.27
CA LYS A 336 -31.83 3.30 -5.43
C LYS A 336 -31.15 3.85 -6.67
N CYS A 337 -30.97 3.01 -7.68
CA CYS A 337 -30.47 3.42 -9.00
C CYS A 337 -30.88 2.38 -10.05
N GLY A 338 -31.51 2.84 -11.13
CA GLY A 338 -32.11 1.94 -12.11
C GLY A 338 -33.08 0.95 -11.46
N ASN A 339 -32.85 -0.34 -11.70
CA ASN A 339 -33.65 -1.43 -11.12
C ASN A 339 -33.11 -1.96 -9.78
N ILE A 340 -32.01 -1.39 -9.26
CA ILE A 340 -31.39 -1.84 -8.01
C ILE A 340 -31.94 -1.02 -6.84
N SER A 341 -32.54 -1.71 -5.87
CA SER A 341 -32.96 -1.15 -4.59
C SER A 341 -32.47 -2.05 -3.46
N ILE A 342 -31.50 -1.58 -2.67
CA ILE A 342 -30.84 -2.44 -1.68
C ILE A 342 -30.43 -1.69 -0.40
N GLY A 343 -30.63 -2.34 0.75
CA GLY A 343 -30.26 -1.84 2.08
C GLY A 343 -28.87 -2.28 2.52
N TYR A 344 -28.65 -2.37 3.83
CA TYR A 344 -27.43 -2.98 4.40
C TYR A 344 -27.25 -4.42 3.85
N PRO A 345 -26.03 -4.87 3.51
CA PRO A 345 -24.74 -4.23 3.78
C PRO A 345 -24.25 -3.27 2.70
N PHE A 346 -25.00 -3.00 1.63
CA PHE A 346 -24.55 -2.07 0.58
C PHE A 346 -24.65 -0.61 1.04
N SER A 347 -23.77 0.27 0.54
CA SER A 347 -23.82 1.72 0.78
C SER A 347 -23.95 2.49 -0.55
N GLY A 348 -24.08 3.82 -0.47
CA GLY A 348 -24.12 4.72 -1.64
C GLY A 348 -25.46 5.44 -1.85
N GLY A 349 -25.50 6.29 -2.88
CA GLY A 349 -26.65 7.16 -3.17
C GLY A 349 -26.83 8.23 -2.10
N ASP A 350 -28.07 8.47 -1.67
CA ASP A 350 -28.40 9.42 -0.60
C ASP A 350 -28.21 8.84 0.82
N ARG A 351 -27.67 7.62 0.94
CA ARG A 351 -27.39 7.01 2.24
C ARG A 351 -26.10 7.58 2.81
N GLU A 352 -26.13 7.86 4.12
CA GLU A 352 -24.92 8.23 4.86
C GLU A 352 -23.84 7.14 4.68
N PRO A 353 -22.55 7.49 4.50
CA PRO A 353 -21.48 6.53 4.24
C PRO A 353 -21.35 5.44 5.32
N GLU A 354 -21.75 5.74 6.56
CA GLU A 354 -21.72 4.82 7.69
C GLU A 354 -22.84 3.76 7.66
N CYS A 355 -23.82 3.87 6.75
CA CYS A 355 -24.99 2.99 6.68
C CYS A 355 -24.80 1.70 5.87
N GLY A 356 -23.58 1.39 5.42
CA GLY A 356 -23.26 0.14 4.75
C GLY A 356 -21.75 -0.14 4.81
N HIS A 357 -21.34 -1.28 4.26
CA HIS A 357 -19.98 -1.75 4.24
C HIS A 357 -19.17 -1.02 3.14
N PRO A 358 -18.01 -0.43 3.47
CA PRO A 358 -17.22 0.34 2.49
C PRO A 358 -16.73 -0.39 1.23
N ASN A 359 -16.68 -1.73 1.22
CA ASN A 359 -16.34 -2.49 0.00
C ASN A 359 -17.59 -2.86 -0.83
N LEU A 360 -18.78 -2.44 -0.40
CA LEU A 360 -20.06 -2.64 -1.07
C LEU A 360 -20.71 -1.29 -1.43
N GLU A 361 -19.89 -0.26 -1.68
CA GLU A 361 -20.37 1.04 -2.13
C GLU A 361 -20.87 0.94 -3.57
N LEU A 362 -22.16 1.18 -3.75
CA LEU A 362 -22.80 1.27 -5.06
C LEU A 362 -22.81 2.71 -5.54
N ARG A 363 -22.52 2.90 -6.82
CA ARG A 363 -22.57 4.21 -7.49
C ARG A 363 -23.64 4.20 -8.57
N CYS A 364 -24.35 5.32 -8.70
CA CYS A 364 -25.28 5.54 -9.80
C CYS A 364 -24.61 6.44 -10.82
N ASP A 365 -24.52 6.00 -12.07
CA ASP A 365 -24.01 6.85 -13.14
C ASP A 365 -25.11 7.75 -13.74
N ILE A 366 -24.70 8.65 -14.64
CA ILE A 366 -25.60 9.59 -15.31
C ILE A 366 -26.67 8.91 -16.19
N THR A 367 -26.51 7.62 -16.49
CA THR A 367 -27.47 6.81 -17.28
C THR A 367 -28.44 6.04 -16.40
N ASN A 368 -28.43 6.28 -15.08
CA ASN A 368 -29.20 5.54 -14.09
C ASN A 368 -28.81 4.04 -14.02
N THR A 369 -27.53 3.74 -14.28
CA THR A 369 -26.96 2.40 -14.18
C THR A 369 -26.19 2.26 -12.87
N THR A 370 -26.47 1.19 -12.12
CA THR A 370 -25.76 0.87 -10.88
C THR A 370 -24.41 0.26 -11.20
N LYS A 371 -23.36 0.77 -10.54
CA LYS A 371 -21.97 0.31 -10.67
C LYS A 371 -21.36 -0.01 -9.31
N ILE A 372 -20.41 -0.91 -9.31
CA ILE A 372 -19.56 -1.23 -8.16
C ILE A 372 -18.11 -1.32 -8.65
N GLU A 373 -17.17 -0.88 -7.80
CA GLU A 373 -15.75 -1.00 -8.08
C GLU A 373 -15.13 -2.02 -7.13
N ILE A 374 -14.49 -3.05 -7.68
CA ILE A 374 -13.91 -4.17 -6.93
C ILE A 374 -12.45 -4.28 -7.37
N VAL A 375 -11.52 -4.06 -6.43
CA VAL A 375 -10.06 -4.09 -6.67
C VAL A 375 -9.66 -3.22 -7.87
N GLY A 376 -10.20 -2.00 -7.95
CA GLY A 376 -9.91 -1.03 -9.00
C GLY A 376 -10.56 -1.34 -10.37
N ILE A 377 -11.33 -2.42 -10.49
CA ILE A 377 -12.08 -2.75 -11.70
C ILE A 377 -13.54 -2.33 -11.53
N LYS A 378 -14.08 -1.65 -12.54
CA LYS A 378 -15.48 -1.22 -12.55
C LYS A 378 -16.39 -2.29 -13.13
N TYR A 379 -17.49 -2.53 -12.45
CA TYR A 379 -18.52 -3.47 -12.83
C TYR A 379 -19.86 -2.78 -12.92
N LYS A 380 -20.63 -3.15 -13.94
CA LYS A 380 -22.07 -2.92 -13.99
C LYS A 380 -22.75 -3.94 -13.09
N VAL A 381 -23.56 -3.46 -12.13
CA VAL A 381 -24.40 -4.33 -11.29
C VAL A 381 -25.66 -4.68 -12.08
N LEU A 382 -25.82 -5.97 -12.35
CA LEU A 382 -26.93 -6.52 -13.11
C LEU A 382 -28.09 -6.96 -12.20
N ASP A 383 -27.77 -7.54 -11.04
CA ASP A 383 -28.77 -8.00 -10.07
C ASP A 383 -28.18 -8.15 -8.65
N ILE A 384 -29.04 -8.07 -7.63
CA ILE A 384 -28.68 -8.30 -6.23
C ILE A 384 -29.76 -9.14 -5.56
N HIS A 385 -29.41 -10.36 -5.15
CA HIS A 385 -30.26 -11.22 -4.35
C HIS A 385 -29.82 -11.18 -2.89
N HIS A 386 -30.50 -10.35 -2.09
CA HIS A 386 -30.13 -10.08 -0.70
C HIS A 386 -30.09 -11.35 0.18
N GLU A 387 -31.16 -12.15 0.15
CA GLU A 387 -31.32 -13.38 0.95
C GLU A 387 -30.23 -14.43 0.68
N SER A 388 -29.90 -14.65 -0.60
CA SER A 388 -28.87 -15.62 -1.01
C SER A 388 -27.47 -15.03 -1.06
N ARG A 389 -27.35 -13.72 -0.79
CA ARG A 389 -26.11 -12.95 -0.84
C ARG A 389 -25.42 -12.98 -2.19
N ILE A 390 -26.17 -12.99 -3.29
CA ILE A 390 -25.62 -13.07 -4.64
C ILE A 390 -25.67 -11.71 -5.32
N LEU A 391 -24.51 -11.21 -5.72
CA LEU A 391 -24.34 -10.03 -6.56
C LEU A 391 -23.97 -10.49 -7.97
N ARG A 392 -24.78 -10.15 -8.97
CA ARG A 392 -24.49 -10.45 -10.37
C ARG A 392 -23.94 -9.20 -11.05
N ILE A 393 -22.75 -9.32 -11.62
CA ILE A 393 -21.96 -8.20 -12.15
C ILE A 393 -21.35 -8.53 -13.51
N ALA A 394 -21.22 -7.51 -14.36
CA ALA A 394 -20.50 -7.58 -15.62
C ALA A 394 -19.39 -6.53 -15.66
N ARG A 395 -18.20 -6.91 -16.13
CA ARG A 395 -17.03 -6.03 -16.15
C ARG A 395 -17.21 -4.94 -17.20
N GLU A 396 -17.11 -3.68 -16.80
CA GLU A 396 -17.52 -2.54 -17.63
C GLU A 396 -16.70 -2.42 -18.92
N ASP A 397 -15.41 -2.71 -18.87
CA ASP A 397 -14.49 -2.62 -20.00
C ASP A 397 -14.66 -3.76 -21.02
N PHE A 398 -15.53 -4.73 -20.78
CA PHE A 398 -15.92 -5.75 -21.77
C PHE A 398 -17.26 -5.47 -22.47
N ILE A 399 -18.02 -4.49 -22.00
CA ILE A 399 -19.33 -4.12 -22.56
C ILE A 399 -19.11 -3.23 -23.80
N ASN A 400 -20.01 -3.31 -24.80
CA ASN A 400 -19.96 -2.51 -26.04
C ASN A 400 -18.66 -2.66 -26.86
N ASN A 401 -18.37 -3.84 -27.43
CA ASN A 401 -17.11 -4.13 -28.14
C ASN A 401 -15.83 -3.95 -27.29
N GLY A 402 -15.95 -3.99 -25.96
CA GLY A 402 -14.84 -3.82 -25.02
C GLY A 402 -13.91 -5.03 -24.90
N SER A 403 -14.34 -6.20 -25.38
CA SER A 403 -13.55 -7.45 -25.35
C SER A 403 -12.15 -7.32 -25.96
N CYS A 404 -11.95 -6.39 -26.90
CA CYS A 404 -10.66 -6.10 -27.54
C CYS A 404 -9.84 -4.99 -26.86
N ARG A 405 -10.29 -4.45 -25.72
CA ARG A 405 -9.71 -3.29 -25.01
C ARG A 405 -9.65 -3.48 -23.48
N PRO A 406 -9.04 -4.57 -22.97
CA PRO A 406 -8.95 -4.76 -21.53
C PRO A 406 -8.10 -3.65 -20.89
N GLN A 407 -8.56 -3.11 -19.75
CA GLN A 407 -7.74 -2.23 -18.92
C GLN A 407 -6.71 -3.08 -18.13
N ILE A 408 -5.44 -2.68 -18.19
CA ILE A 408 -4.28 -3.35 -17.55
C ILE A 408 -4.04 -2.71 -16.17
N PRO A 409 -3.64 -3.45 -15.12
CA PRO A 409 -2.94 -4.73 -15.16
C PRO A 409 -3.87 -5.92 -15.27
N ILE A 410 -3.47 -6.88 -16.09
CA ILE A 410 -4.00 -8.23 -16.16
C ILE A 410 -3.91 -8.83 -14.75
N GLN A 411 -4.94 -8.65 -13.94
CA GLN A 411 -5.12 -9.31 -12.67
C GLN A 411 -6.33 -10.23 -12.80
N ASP A 412 -6.19 -11.47 -12.35
CA ASP A 412 -7.28 -12.43 -12.16
C ASP A 412 -8.20 -12.00 -10.98
N SER A 413 -8.55 -10.71 -10.89
CA SER A 413 -8.72 -9.99 -9.61
C SER A 413 -10.06 -10.15 -8.88
N ILE A 414 -11.03 -10.88 -9.42
CA ILE A 414 -12.27 -11.14 -8.67
C ILE A 414 -12.26 -12.45 -7.90
N LEU A 415 -11.41 -13.42 -8.29
CA LEU A 415 -11.49 -14.74 -7.70
C LEU A 415 -10.95 -14.81 -6.26
N ASN A 416 -10.26 -13.76 -5.79
CA ASN A 416 -9.58 -13.70 -4.49
C ASN A 416 -9.83 -12.41 -3.69
N SER A 417 -10.85 -11.60 -4.03
CA SER A 417 -11.08 -10.31 -3.36
C SER A 417 -12.16 -10.41 -2.27
N GLU A 418 -11.77 -10.38 -0.99
CA GLU A 418 -12.73 -10.15 0.11
C GLU A 418 -13.46 -8.81 -0.12
N PRO A 419 -14.80 -8.73 0.04
CA PRO A 419 -15.70 -9.70 0.67
C PRO A 419 -16.41 -10.67 -0.29
N PHE A 420 -15.94 -10.80 -1.53
CA PHE A 420 -16.62 -11.54 -2.58
C PHE A 420 -16.05 -12.94 -2.80
N VAL A 421 -16.91 -13.95 -2.77
CA VAL A 421 -16.60 -15.34 -3.12
C VAL A 421 -17.19 -15.65 -4.50
N PRO A 422 -16.45 -16.30 -5.41
CA PRO A 422 -17.00 -16.66 -6.72
C PRO A 422 -18.24 -17.56 -6.62
N GLY A 423 -19.26 -17.26 -7.40
CA GLY A 423 -20.47 -18.07 -7.49
C GLY A 423 -20.21 -19.46 -8.07
N SER A 424 -20.84 -20.48 -7.49
CA SER A 424 -20.73 -21.88 -7.95
C SER A 424 -21.27 -22.13 -9.36
N ARG A 425 -22.05 -21.19 -9.90
CA ARG A 425 -22.62 -21.21 -11.26
C ARG A 425 -21.72 -20.55 -12.29
N ASN A 426 -20.54 -20.08 -11.91
CA ASN A 426 -19.60 -19.46 -12.81
C ASN A 426 -18.67 -20.50 -13.44
N THR A 427 -18.17 -20.16 -14.62
CA THR A 427 -17.06 -20.83 -15.27
C THR A 427 -16.07 -19.80 -15.76
N ASN A 428 -14.79 -20.15 -15.76
CA ASN A 428 -13.74 -19.21 -16.14
C ASN A 428 -13.37 -19.39 -17.59
N LEU A 429 -13.42 -18.29 -18.34
CA LEU A 429 -12.87 -18.19 -19.69
C LEU A 429 -11.54 -17.45 -19.62
N THR A 430 -10.57 -17.87 -20.41
CA THR A 430 -9.35 -17.11 -20.63
C THR A 430 -9.39 -16.54 -22.04
N LEU A 431 -9.40 -15.21 -22.12
CA LEU A 431 -9.27 -14.46 -23.36
C LEU A 431 -7.77 -14.28 -23.65
N LEU A 432 -7.31 -14.74 -24.81
CA LEU A 432 -5.93 -14.70 -25.28
C LEU A 432 -5.83 -13.72 -26.45
N TYR A 433 -4.99 -12.71 -26.34
CA TYR A 433 -4.87 -11.66 -27.37
C TYR A 433 -3.65 -11.90 -28.27
N ASP A 434 -3.82 -11.68 -29.57
CA ASP A 434 -2.77 -11.74 -30.59
C ASP A 434 -1.90 -13.02 -30.56
N CYS A 435 -2.54 -14.16 -30.28
CA CYS A 435 -1.86 -15.44 -30.11
C CYS A 435 -1.80 -16.27 -31.40
N GLN A 436 -0.64 -16.84 -31.74
CA GLN A 436 -0.44 -17.56 -33.00
C GLN A 436 -0.89 -19.03 -33.01
N SER A 437 -1.14 -19.67 -31.85
CA SER A 437 -1.56 -21.08 -31.83
C SER A 437 -2.15 -21.51 -30.49
N SER A 438 -3.47 -21.78 -30.49
CA SER A 438 -4.24 -22.73 -29.63
C SER A 438 -5.60 -22.17 -29.19
N SER A 439 -6.51 -21.88 -30.13
CA SER A 439 -7.90 -21.64 -29.78
C SER A 439 -8.75 -22.87 -30.07
N SER A 440 -9.39 -23.43 -29.05
CA SER A 440 -10.34 -24.53 -29.21
C SER A 440 -11.71 -24.05 -29.72
N LEU A 441 -11.98 -22.73 -29.63
CA LEU A 441 -13.32 -22.16 -29.79
C LEU A 441 -13.40 -21.00 -30.79
N GLY A 442 -12.31 -20.69 -31.50
CA GLY A 442 -12.27 -19.68 -32.57
C GLY A 442 -11.39 -18.45 -32.28
N ILE A 443 -11.17 -17.65 -33.32
CA ILE A 443 -10.43 -16.39 -33.29
C ILE A 443 -11.40 -15.28 -33.71
N PHE A 444 -11.55 -14.26 -32.88
CA PHE A 444 -12.45 -13.12 -33.08
C PHE A 444 -11.61 -11.90 -33.50
N PRO A 445 -11.84 -11.34 -34.70
CA PRO A 445 -11.08 -10.20 -35.19
C PRO A 445 -11.47 -8.93 -34.42
N CYS A 446 -10.47 -8.13 -34.09
CA CYS A 446 -10.67 -6.84 -33.44
C CYS A 446 -10.46 -5.70 -34.45
N ASN A 447 -11.51 -4.93 -34.73
CA ASN A 447 -11.43 -3.80 -35.67
C ASN A 447 -11.01 -2.53 -34.92
N SER A 448 -9.74 -2.15 -35.02
CA SER A 448 -9.09 -0.93 -34.47
C SER A 448 -8.98 -0.86 -32.93
N SER A 449 -8.02 -1.61 -32.39
CA SER A 449 -7.76 -1.76 -30.95
C SER A 449 -6.28 -2.07 -30.67
N ASN A 450 -5.93 -2.12 -29.38
CA ASN A 450 -4.59 -2.49 -28.88
C ASN A 450 -4.16 -3.90 -29.32
N TYR A 451 -5.12 -4.77 -29.66
CA TYR A 451 -4.90 -6.12 -30.18
C TYR A 451 -5.66 -6.31 -31.50
N ASN A 452 -5.14 -7.19 -32.35
CA ASN A 452 -5.70 -7.52 -33.67
C ASN A 452 -6.75 -8.63 -33.59
N ASN A 453 -6.62 -9.54 -32.62
CA ASN A 453 -7.60 -10.60 -32.39
C ASN A 453 -7.64 -11.03 -30.93
N VAL A 454 -8.78 -11.61 -30.55
CA VAL A 454 -8.97 -12.32 -29.28
C VAL A 454 -9.39 -13.75 -29.55
N SER A 455 -8.84 -14.68 -28.79
CA SER A 455 -9.21 -16.09 -28.81
C SER A 455 -9.57 -16.58 -27.42
N ILE A 456 -10.32 -17.68 -27.31
CA ILE A 456 -10.89 -18.12 -26.04
C ILE A 456 -10.46 -19.55 -25.75
N THR A 457 -10.11 -19.80 -24.49
CA THR A 457 -9.90 -21.14 -23.94
C THR A 457 -10.57 -21.27 -22.57
N THR A 458 -10.93 -22.50 -22.19
CA THR A 458 -11.41 -22.87 -20.85
C THR A 458 -10.36 -23.61 -20.02
N ASP A 459 -9.24 -23.98 -20.64
CA ASP A 459 -8.21 -24.78 -20.00
C ASP A 459 -7.21 -23.88 -19.25
N ASN A 460 -6.59 -24.41 -18.20
CA ASN A 460 -5.45 -23.81 -17.48
C ASN A 460 -4.17 -23.71 -18.35
N ILE A 461 -4.31 -23.60 -19.66
CA ILE A 461 -3.22 -23.37 -20.60
C ILE A 461 -2.66 -21.98 -20.25
N ARG A 462 -1.44 -21.95 -19.69
CA ARG A 462 -0.65 -20.72 -19.64
C ARG A 462 -0.61 -20.17 -21.05
N GLY A 463 -0.92 -18.89 -21.22
CA GLY A 463 -0.80 -18.18 -22.50
C GLY A 463 0.65 -18.00 -22.94
N ASP A 464 1.46 -19.06 -22.85
CA ASP A 464 2.86 -19.09 -23.24
C ASP A 464 2.92 -18.77 -24.74
N GLY A 465 3.44 -17.58 -25.06
CA GLY A 465 3.53 -17.07 -26.43
C GLY A 465 2.42 -16.11 -26.87
N CYS A 466 1.45 -15.75 -26.01
CA CYS A 466 0.47 -14.71 -26.30
C CYS A 466 0.91 -13.36 -25.68
N PRO A 467 0.88 -12.22 -26.41
CA PRO A 467 1.20 -10.89 -25.88
C PRO A 467 0.43 -10.49 -24.61
N ALA A 468 -0.83 -10.92 -24.49
CA ALA A 468 -1.64 -10.72 -23.30
C ALA A 468 -2.70 -11.82 -23.15
N ASN A 469 -3.16 -12.03 -21.92
CA ASN A 469 -4.29 -12.88 -21.61
C ASN A 469 -5.09 -12.29 -20.44
N VAL A 470 -6.35 -12.68 -20.25
CA VAL A 470 -7.14 -12.30 -19.07
C VAL A 470 -8.15 -13.40 -18.75
N ARG A 471 -8.27 -13.76 -17.47
CA ARG A 471 -9.29 -14.70 -16.99
C ARG A 471 -10.55 -13.94 -16.59
N VAL A 472 -11.69 -14.37 -17.13
CA VAL A 472 -12.98 -13.73 -16.96
C VAL A 472 -14.02 -14.77 -16.56
N PRO A 473 -14.63 -14.65 -15.37
CA PRO A 473 -15.76 -15.49 -15.01
C PRO A 473 -16.99 -15.10 -15.84
N VAL A 474 -17.75 -16.10 -16.25
CA VAL A 474 -19.08 -15.95 -16.88
C VAL A 474 -20.03 -16.99 -16.29
N LEU A 475 -21.34 -16.76 -16.39
CA LEU A 475 -22.31 -17.80 -16.05
C LEU A 475 -22.13 -19.06 -16.91
N GLN A 476 -22.16 -20.23 -16.28
CA GLN A 476 -22.06 -21.54 -16.96
C GLN A 476 -23.13 -21.69 -18.05
N SER A 477 -24.35 -21.20 -17.82
CA SER A 477 -25.43 -21.21 -18.81
C SER A 477 -25.14 -20.31 -20.02
N SER A 478 -24.55 -19.13 -19.80
CA SER A 478 -24.12 -18.23 -20.89
C SER A 478 -22.99 -18.85 -21.69
N TRP A 479 -22.04 -19.48 -21.01
CA TRP A 479 -20.95 -20.23 -21.64
C TRP A 479 -21.46 -21.39 -22.52
N GLU A 480 -22.44 -22.16 -22.05
CA GLU A 480 -23.06 -23.24 -22.85
C GLU A 480 -23.76 -22.71 -24.10
N ARG A 481 -24.46 -21.58 -23.99
CA ARG A 481 -25.11 -20.91 -25.13
C ARG A 481 -24.09 -20.39 -26.14
N PHE A 482 -23.01 -19.78 -25.65
CA PHE A 482 -21.89 -19.32 -26.48
C PHE A 482 -21.24 -20.49 -27.24
N ARG A 483 -20.93 -21.58 -26.54
CA ARG A 483 -20.37 -22.81 -27.14
C ARG A 483 -21.29 -23.40 -28.22
N ASN A 484 -22.61 -23.32 -28.00
CA ASN A 484 -23.64 -23.77 -28.95
C ASN A 484 -23.97 -22.74 -30.04
N LYS A 485 -23.24 -21.62 -30.12
CA LYS A 485 -23.42 -20.53 -31.10
C LYS A 485 -24.83 -19.90 -31.09
N THR A 486 -25.49 -19.89 -29.93
CA THR A 486 -26.79 -19.24 -29.72
C THR A 486 -26.68 -17.92 -28.94
N LEU A 487 -25.45 -17.52 -28.62
CA LEU A 487 -25.06 -16.29 -27.95
C LEU A 487 -23.68 -15.92 -28.51
N ASP A 488 -23.43 -14.66 -28.82
CA ASP A 488 -22.08 -14.22 -29.19
C ASP A 488 -21.19 -13.98 -27.96
N LEU A 489 -19.91 -13.67 -28.18
CA LEU A 489 -18.94 -13.49 -27.10
C LEU A 489 -19.28 -12.27 -26.24
N GLU A 490 -19.67 -11.17 -26.86
CA GLU A 490 -19.95 -9.93 -26.16
C GLU A 490 -21.21 -10.07 -25.32
N GLU A 491 -22.26 -10.63 -25.91
CA GLU A 491 -23.49 -10.98 -25.19
C GLU A 491 -23.20 -11.92 -24.02
N ALA A 492 -22.31 -12.91 -24.18
CA ALA A 492 -21.90 -13.80 -23.10
C ALA A 492 -21.21 -13.05 -21.95
N LEU A 493 -20.29 -12.14 -22.25
CA LEU A 493 -19.60 -11.30 -21.25
C LEU A 493 -20.55 -10.32 -20.57
N GLU A 494 -21.51 -9.77 -21.32
CA GLU A 494 -22.53 -8.84 -20.82
C GLU A 494 -23.56 -9.49 -19.89
N THR A 495 -23.76 -10.81 -19.99
CA THR A 495 -24.59 -11.54 -19.01
C THR A 495 -23.98 -11.55 -17.61
N GLY A 496 -22.68 -11.28 -17.51
CA GLY A 496 -21.92 -11.21 -16.26
C GLY A 496 -21.70 -12.56 -15.59
N PHE A 497 -21.40 -12.50 -14.31
CA PHE A 497 -21.16 -13.64 -13.43
C PHE A 497 -21.61 -13.30 -12.01
N GLU A 498 -21.70 -14.31 -11.15
CA GLU A 498 -22.19 -14.18 -9.79
C GLU A 498 -21.05 -14.15 -8.78
N VAL A 499 -21.14 -13.29 -7.78
CA VAL A 499 -20.29 -13.36 -6.59
C VAL A 499 -21.17 -13.38 -5.36
N LEU A 500 -20.78 -14.15 -4.36
CA LEU A 500 -21.40 -14.15 -3.05
C LEU A 500 -20.70 -13.11 -2.17
N TRP A 501 -21.43 -12.43 -1.30
CA TRP A 501 -20.82 -11.59 -0.27
C TRP A 501 -20.98 -12.23 1.12
N GLU A 502 -19.98 -12.08 1.99
CA GLU A 502 -19.99 -12.72 3.32
C GLU A 502 -20.97 -12.09 4.33
N GLU A 503 -21.45 -12.90 5.29
CA GLU A 503 -22.43 -12.46 6.33
C GLU A 503 -21.80 -11.65 7.47
N ASP A 504 -20.51 -11.87 7.74
CA ASP A 504 -19.79 -11.31 8.89
C ASP A 504 -19.25 -9.88 8.61
N MET A 505 -19.82 -9.17 7.62
CA MET A 505 -19.46 -7.80 7.20
C MET A 505 -20.12 -6.68 8.00
#